data_AF-A0A5N6I472-F1
#
_entry.id   AF-A0A5N6I472-F1
#
_cell.length_a   1.000
_cell.length_b   1.000
_cell.length_c   1.000
_cell.angle_alpha   90.00
_cell.angle_beta   90.00
_cell.angle_gamma   90.00
#
_symmetry.space_group_name_H-M   'P 1'
#
loop_
_entity.id
_entity.type
_entity.pdbx_description
1 polymer ?
#
loop_
_entity_poly.entity_id
_entity_poly.type
_entity_poly.pdbx_seq_one_letter_code
_entity_poly.pdbx_strand_id
1 'polypeptide(L)'
;MRKIDVLTTVANNGTTSFTRLYRTKSERTPVPTDKILKNPSAYRFVFQNPLDLHKLLEDPDPASVAICQGMKMLRLDFLQPFADNKLYFMEAMDEDAKSVDLRALMENWRNACRNIPRQHGLEELTFDVSSANELCKLRITCRTIQLISTTLVLKAAQNLRCWIQGAGNSNHMQMRHVHKSLVSR
;
A
#
# COMPACT_ATOMS: atom_id res chain seq x y z
N MET A 1 17.53 -8.26 -11.87
CA MET A 1 17.79 -6.86 -11.43
C MET A 1 17.25 -6.70 -10.01
N ARG A 2 18.03 -6.22 -9.03
CA ARG A 2 17.52 -5.93 -7.67
C ARG A 2 16.61 -4.70 -7.75
N LYS A 3 15.36 -4.81 -7.30
CA LYS A 3 14.41 -3.68 -7.25
C LYS A 3 14.74 -2.79 -6.04
N ILE A 4 14.46 -1.50 -6.17
CA ILE A 4 14.69 -0.50 -5.12
C ILE A 4 13.33 -0.10 -4.53
N ASP A 5 13.16 -0.26 -3.23
CA ASP A 5 11.96 0.21 -2.53
C ASP A 5 12.10 1.73 -2.27
N VAL A 6 11.08 2.50 -2.66
CA VAL A 6 10.99 3.94 -2.37
C VAL A 6 9.69 4.23 -1.65
N LEU A 7 9.79 4.87 -0.48
CA LEU A 7 8.67 5.41 0.27
C LEU A 7 8.22 6.72 -0.39
N THR A 8 6.94 6.79 -0.73
CA THR A 8 6.32 8.00 -1.26
C THR A 8 5.59 8.73 -0.14
N THR A 9 5.80 10.03 -0.03
CA THR A 9 5.08 10.91 0.90
C THR A 9 4.65 12.18 0.17
N VAL A 10 3.47 12.71 0.48
CA VAL A 10 2.99 13.96 -0.13
C VAL A 10 2.84 15.02 0.96
N ALA A 11 3.62 16.08 0.84
CA ALA A 11 3.59 17.20 1.77
C ALA A 11 2.26 17.99 1.68
N ASN A 12 2.01 18.85 2.68
CA ASN A 12 0.78 19.64 2.75
C ASN A 12 0.61 20.61 1.57
N ASN A 13 1.71 21.05 0.97
CA ASN A 13 1.73 21.89 -0.22
C ASN A 13 1.58 21.09 -1.53
N GLY A 14 1.28 19.78 -1.45
CA GLY A 14 1.13 18.91 -2.62
C GLY A 14 2.43 18.34 -3.17
N THR A 15 3.60 18.74 -2.65
CA THR A 15 4.88 18.23 -3.16
C THR A 15 5.07 16.76 -2.81
N THR A 16 5.28 15.92 -3.82
CA THR A 16 5.65 14.51 -3.65
C THR A 16 7.14 14.38 -3.38
N SER A 17 7.49 13.63 -2.34
CA SER A 17 8.87 13.25 -2.03
C SER A 17 9.02 11.73 -2.01
N PHE A 18 10.18 11.27 -2.48
CA PHE A 18 10.51 9.86 -2.53
C PHE A 18 11.73 9.60 -1.67
N THR A 19 11.64 8.61 -0.79
CA THR A 19 12.71 8.27 0.14
C THR A 19 13.13 6.84 -0.05
N ARG A 20 14.43 6.59 -0.25
CA ARG A 20 14.90 5.21 -0.45
C ARG A 20 14.80 4.42 0.84
N LEU A 21 14.22 3.23 0.77
CA LEU A 21 14.19 2.29 1.89
C LEU A 21 15.39 1.34 1.81
N TYR A 22 16.31 1.45 2.77
CA TYR A 22 17.32 0.43 3.04
C TYR A 22 16.91 -0.33 4.30
N ARG A 23 16.82 -1.66 4.24
CA ARG A 23 16.49 -2.51 5.39
C ARG A 23 17.52 -2.48 6.53
N THR A 24 18.60 -1.68 6.41
CA THR A 24 19.74 -1.68 7.33
C THR A 24 20.26 -0.29 7.73
N LYS A 25 19.61 0.83 7.34
CA LYS A 25 20.07 2.19 7.70
C LYS A 25 18.98 3.03 8.34
N SER A 26 19.33 3.65 9.47
CA SER A 26 18.50 4.61 10.21
C SER A 26 18.34 5.94 9.48
N GLU A 27 19.31 6.32 8.64
CA GLU A 27 19.25 7.53 7.82
C GLU A 27 18.75 7.20 6.42
N ARG A 28 17.61 7.80 6.06
CA ARG A 28 16.97 7.62 4.75
C ARG A 28 17.18 8.87 3.90
N THR A 29 17.93 8.75 2.81
CA THR A 29 18.13 9.85 1.86
C THR A 29 17.01 9.84 0.81
N PRO A 30 16.42 11.01 0.48
CA PRO A 30 15.49 11.13 -0.62
C PRO A 30 16.09 10.65 -1.96
N VAL A 31 15.29 9.97 -2.78
CA VAL A 31 15.63 9.69 -4.17
C VAL A 31 15.15 10.86 -5.02
N PRO A 32 16.03 11.48 -5.82
CA PRO A 32 15.62 12.53 -6.74
C PRO A 32 14.56 12.05 -7.75
N THR A 33 13.53 12.86 -7.98
CA THR A 33 12.41 12.53 -8.88
C THR A 33 12.87 12.27 -10.32
N ASP A 34 13.85 13.02 -10.84
CA ASP A 34 14.43 12.82 -12.18
C ASP A 34 15.00 11.41 -12.36
N LYS A 35 15.56 10.83 -11.29
CA LYS A 35 16.10 9.48 -11.29
C LYS A 35 15.00 8.41 -11.35
N ILE A 36 13.83 8.71 -10.80
CA ILE A 36 12.66 7.83 -10.85
C ILE A 36 12.04 7.90 -12.25
N LEU A 37 11.86 9.10 -12.81
CA LEU A 37 11.30 9.33 -14.14
C LEU A 37 12.05 8.61 -15.26
N LYS A 38 13.38 8.49 -15.15
CA LYS A 38 14.20 7.75 -16.13
C LYS A 38 13.84 6.26 -16.23
N ASN A 39 13.39 5.64 -15.14
CA ASN A 39 12.98 4.23 -15.14
C ASN A 39 12.07 3.92 -13.93
N PRO A 40 10.78 4.29 -13.98
CA PRO A 40 9.86 4.07 -12.86
C PRO A 40 9.72 2.59 -12.51
N SER A 41 9.80 1.71 -13.53
CA SER A 41 9.71 0.26 -13.38
C SER A 41 10.87 -0.36 -12.58
N ALA A 42 11.99 0.35 -12.38
CA ALA A 42 13.08 -0.13 -11.52
C ALA A 42 12.76 -0.04 -10.02
N TYR A 43 11.71 0.71 -9.67
CA TYR A 43 11.34 1.03 -8.30
C TYR A 43 10.05 0.32 -7.89
N ARG A 44 9.96 -0.02 -6.60
CA ARG A 44 8.72 -0.40 -5.94
C ARG A 44 8.28 0.79 -5.11
N PHE A 45 7.08 1.28 -5.39
CA PHE A 45 6.49 2.42 -4.70
C PHE A 45 5.80 1.92 -3.44
N VAL A 46 6.16 2.50 -2.30
CA VAL A 46 5.64 2.13 -0.99
C VAL A 46 4.82 3.28 -0.45
N PHE A 47 3.56 3.01 -0.09
CA PHE A 47 2.69 3.98 0.57
C PHE A 47 2.32 3.50 1.96
N GLN A 48 2.53 4.36 2.96
CA GLN A 48 2.18 4.12 4.36
C GLN A 48 0.87 4.81 4.75
N ASN A 49 0.46 5.82 3.99
CA ASN A 49 -0.76 6.57 4.19
C ASN A 49 -1.60 6.53 2.90
N PRO A 50 -2.89 6.14 2.96
CA PRO A 50 -3.77 6.15 1.79
C PRO A 50 -3.91 7.54 1.17
N LEU A 51 -3.79 8.62 1.96
CA LEU A 51 -3.87 9.98 1.46
C LEU A 51 -2.70 10.33 0.54
N ASP A 52 -1.50 9.78 0.78
CA ASP A 52 -0.35 10.00 -0.09
C ASP A 52 -0.57 9.36 -1.46
N LEU A 53 -1.12 8.14 -1.49
CA LEU A 53 -1.50 7.47 -2.74
C LEU A 53 -2.57 8.25 -3.48
N HIS A 54 -3.59 8.69 -2.75
CA HIS A 54 -4.69 9.46 -3.32
C HIS A 54 -4.20 10.77 -3.95
N LYS A 55 -3.39 11.55 -3.23
CA LYS A 55 -2.84 12.81 -3.71
C LYS A 55 -1.92 12.60 -4.91
N LEU A 56 -1.08 11.57 -4.91
CA LEU A 56 -0.22 11.28 -6.07
C LEU A 56 -1.05 11.02 -7.35
N LEU A 57 -2.22 10.40 -7.20
CA LEU A 57 -3.12 10.12 -8.33
C LEU A 57 -3.91 11.35 -8.79
N GLU A 58 -4.15 12.32 -7.92
CA GLU A 58 -4.86 13.57 -8.23
C GLU A 58 -3.94 14.71 -8.66
N ASP A 59 -2.65 14.62 -8.34
CA ASP A 59 -1.67 15.65 -8.62
C ASP A 59 -1.50 15.88 -10.13
N PRO A 60 -1.82 17.08 -10.64
CA PRO A 60 -1.68 17.39 -12.06
C PRO A 60 -0.22 17.59 -12.48
N ASP A 61 0.75 17.51 -11.57
CA ASP A 61 2.17 17.62 -11.89
C ASP A 61 2.61 16.57 -12.93
N PRO A 62 3.29 16.98 -14.02
CA PRO A 62 3.73 16.06 -15.07
C PRO A 62 4.61 14.91 -14.58
N ALA A 63 5.43 15.11 -13.53
CA ALA A 63 6.26 14.06 -12.95
C ALA A 63 5.40 13.05 -12.18
N SER A 64 4.42 13.52 -11.40
CA SER A 64 3.45 12.66 -10.73
C SER A 64 2.67 11.81 -11.73
N VAL A 65 2.19 12.41 -12.82
CA VAL A 65 1.50 11.70 -13.92
C VAL A 65 2.40 10.63 -14.55
N ALA A 66 3.64 10.99 -14.91
CA ALA A 66 4.57 10.06 -15.55
C ALA A 66 4.95 8.89 -14.62
N ILE A 67 5.09 9.15 -13.31
CA ILE A 67 5.34 8.12 -12.31
C ILE A 67 4.13 7.19 -12.18
N CYS A 68 2.92 7.73 -12.08
CA CYS A 68 1.68 6.96 -12.01
C CYS A 68 1.49 6.05 -13.23
N GLN A 69 1.82 6.54 -14.44
CA GLN A 69 1.77 5.75 -15.67
C GLN A 69 2.86 4.67 -15.73
N GLY A 70 4.07 4.98 -15.26
CA GLY A 70 5.21 4.06 -15.28
C GLY A 70 5.25 3.07 -14.10
N MET A 71 4.42 3.25 -13.08
CA MET A 71 4.42 2.43 -11.88
C MET A 71 4.01 0.99 -12.20
N LYS A 72 4.94 0.05 -11.96
CA LYS A 72 4.74 -1.39 -12.17
C LYS A 72 4.53 -2.18 -10.90
N MET A 73 5.12 -1.73 -9.78
CA MET A 73 5.06 -2.42 -8.50
C MET A 73 4.59 -1.45 -7.41
N LEU A 74 3.46 -1.77 -6.80
CA LEU A 74 2.85 -1.00 -5.71
C LEU A 74 2.87 -1.83 -4.44
N ARG A 75 3.39 -1.26 -3.34
CA ARG A 75 3.30 -1.81 -2.00
C ARG A 75 2.51 -0.86 -1.12
N LEU A 76 1.50 -1.40 -0.47
CA LEU A 76 0.71 -0.71 0.54
C LEU A 76 1.16 -1.24 1.89
N ASP A 77 1.79 -0.40 2.69
CA ASP A 77 2.09 -0.69 4.10
C ASP A 77 0.79 -0.50 4.89
N PHE A 78 -0.08 -1.48 4.72
CA PHE A 78 -1.52 -1.39 4.85
C PHE A 78 -1.99 -1.02 6.26
N LEU A 79 -1.21 -1.42 7.25
CA LEU A 79 -1.48 -1.24 8.68
C LEU A 79 -0.40 -0.40 9.38
N GLN A 80 0.50 0.25 8.64
CA GLN A 80 1.57 1.07 9.22
C GLN A 80 1.07 2.19 10.15
N PRO A 81 -0.08 2.87 9.90
CA PRO A 81 -0.61 3.86 10.83
C PRO A 81 -0.90 3.33 12.24
N PHE A 82 -0.98 2.01 12.40
CA PHE A 82 -1.19 1.31 13.68
C PHE A 82 0.08 0.60 14.19
N ALA A 83 1.24 0.81 13.57
CA ALA A 83 2.49 0.18 13.99
C ALA A 83 2.98 0.72 15.33
N ASP A 84 2.83 2.04 15.54
CA ASP A 84 3.32 2.77 16.72
C ASP A 84 2.20 3.00 17.75
N ASN A 85 0.95 3.10 17.28
CA ASN A 85 -0.22 3.18 18.14
C ASN A 85 -0.65 1.77 18.51
N LYS A 86 -0.58 1.43 19.79
CA LYS A 86 -1.00 0.15 20.37
C LYS A 86 -2.52 -0.05 20.29
N LEU A 87 -3.12 0.06 19.10
CA LEU A 87 -4.49 -0.37 18.90
C LEU A 87 -4.51 -1.88 19.08
N TYR A 88 -5.03 -2.32 20.23
CA TYR A 88 -5.11 -3.73 20.54
C TYR A 88 -6.22 -4.37 19.72
N PHE A 89 -6.02 -5.63 19.32
CA PHE A 89 -7.02 -6.39 18.56
C PHE A 89 -8.43 -6.35 19.19
N MET A 90 -8.50 -6.36 20.53
CA MET A 90 -9.76 -6.27 21.27
C MET A 90 -10.42 -4.89 21.15
N GLU A 91 -9.64 -3.81 21.17
CA GLU A 91 -10.16 -2.45 20.96
C GLU A 91 -10.69 -2.27 19.53
N ALA A 92 -10.03 -2.90 18.55
CA ALA A 92 -10.46 -2.90 17.16
C ALA A 92 -11.70 -3.80 16.90
N MET A 93 -12.06 -4.67 17.84
CA MET A 93 -13.29 -5.49 17.79
C MET A 93 -14.49 -4.76 18.40
N ASP A 94 -14.24 -3.79 19.28
CA ASP A 94 -15.27 -2.99 19.91
C ASP A 94 -15.72 -1.87 18.96
N GLU A 95 -16.95 -1.97 18.44
CA GLU A 95 -17.50 -0.99 17.49
C GLU A 95 -17.73 0.39 18.14
N ASP A 96 -17.75 0.48 19.47
CA ASP A 96 -17.98 1.72 20.22
C ASP A 96 -16.67 2.42 20.66
N ALA A 97 -15.52 1.76 20.50
CA ALA A 97 -14.23 2.32 20.91
C ALA A 97 -13.75 3.40 19.93
N LYS A 98 -13.67 4.65 20.42
CA LYS A 98 -13.15 5.85 19.71
C LYS A 98 -11.65 5.79 19.34
N SER A 99 -10.99 4.64 19.48
CA SER A 99 -9.55 4.50 19.21
C SER A 99 -9.31 4.34 17.71
N VAL A 100 -8.99 5.45 17.03
CA VAL A 100 -8.44 5.55 15.66
C VAL A 100 -9.10 4.57 14.68
N ASP A 101 -10.19 5.03 14.08
CA ASP A 101 -11.12 4.19 13.32
C ASP A 101 -10.44 3.38 12.20
N LEU A 102 -10.21 2.09 12.48
CA LEU A 102 -9.73 1.10 11.50
C LEU A 102 -10.65 1.07 10.27
N ARG A 103 -11.96 1.28 10.44
CA ARG A 103 -12.92 1.34 9.33
C ARG A 103 -12.64 2.54 8.44
N ALA A 104 -12.41 3.72 9.02
CA ALA A 104 -12.00 4.90 8.27
C ALA A 104 -10.68 4.66 7.52
N LEU A 105 -9.68 4.02 8.14
CA LEU A 105 -8.44 3.67 7.43
C LEU A 105 -8.70 2.72 6.25
N MET A 106 -9.48 1.65 6.47
CA MET A 106 -9.81 0.68 5.43
C MET A 106 -10.62 1.31 4.27
N GLU A 107 -11.52 2.24 4.60
CA GLU A 107 -12.26 3.02 3.61
C GLU A 107 -11.35 3.96 2.83
N ASN A 108 -10.44 4.65 3.50
CA ASN A 108 -9.46 5.52 2.83
C ASN A 108 -8.55 4.73 1.87
N TRP A 109 -8.09 3.54 2.26
CA TRP A 109 -7.33 2.65 1.36
C TRP A 109 -8.16 2.23 0.15
N ARG A 110 -9.43 1.86 0.35
CA ARG A 110 -10.33 1.53 -0.76
C ARG A 110 -10.52 2.71 -1.70
N ASN A 111 -10.75 3.90 -1.16
CA ASN A 111 -10.98 5.10 -1.95
C ASN A 111 -9.73 5.50 -2.75
N ALA A 112 -8.55 5.51 -2.12
CA ALA A 112 -7.29 5.76 -2.80
C ALA A 112 -7.04 4.77 -3.95
N CYS A 113 -7.21 3.47 -3.71
CA CYS A 113 -7.05 2.45 -4.75
C CYS A 113 -8.13 2.52 -5.84
N ARG A 114 -9.33 3.01 -5.52
CA ARG A 114 -10.40 3.22 -6.51
C ARG A 114 -10.01 4.28 -7.55
N ASN A 115 -9.17 5.24 -7.18
CA ASN A 115 -8.73 6.33 -8.05
C ASN A 115 -7.60 5.94 -9.01
N ILE A 116 -6.96 4.77 -8.84
CA ILE A 116 -6.02 4.24 -9.83
C ILE A 116 -6.76 4.12 -11.19
N PRO A 117 -6.24 4.55 -12.34
CA PRO A 117 -6.99 4.51 -13.58
C PRO A 117 -7.32 3.09 -14.05
N ARG A 118 -8.29 2.96 -14.96
CA ARG A 118 -8.47 1.73 -15.75
C ARG A 118 -7.30 1.57 -16.73
N GLN A 119 -7.06 0.33 -17.17
CA GLN A 119 -5.92 -0.05 -18.01
C GLN A 119 -4.57 0.34 -17.40
N HIS A 120 -4.46 0.28 -16.07
CA HIS A 120 -3.22 0.63 -15.40
C HIS A 120 -2.11 -0.39 -15.67
N GLY A 121 -0.87 0.09 -15.63
CA GLY A 121 0.33 -0.70 -15.90
C GLY A 121 0.86 -1.52 -14.72
N LEU A 122 0.16 -1.64 -13.58
CA LEU A 122 0.64 -2.46 -12.45
C LEU A 122 0.78 -3.95 -12.82
N GLU A 123 1.90 -4.54 -12.42
CA GLU A 123 2.23 -5.97 -12.58
C GLU A 123 2.30 -6.67 -11.22
N GLU A 124 2.64 -5.92 -10.15
CA GLU A 124 2.67 -6.42 -8.79
C GLU A 124 1.99 -5.45 -7.81
N LEU A 125 1.12 -6.00 -6.97
CA LEU A 125 0.51 -5.33 -5.82
C LEU A 125 0.85 -6.10 -4.55
N THR A 126 1.43 -5.44 -3.56
CA THR A 126 1.77 -6.06 -2.27
C THR A 126 1.01 -5.36 -1.14
N PHE A 127 0.28 -6.13 -0.35
CA PHE A 127 -0.28 -5.70 0.93
C PHE A 127 0.70 -6.09 2.02
N ASP A 128 1.47 -5.13 2.53
CA ASP A 128 2.38 -5.35 3.64
C ASP A 128 1.63 -5.16 4.97
N VAL A 129 1.51 -6.25 5.72
CA VAL A 129 0.85 -6.32 7.03
C VAL A 129 1.85 -6.59 8.16
N SER A 130 3.16 -6.46 7.89
CA SER A 130 4.23 -6.76 8.85
C SER A 130 4.12 -5.98 10.16
N SER A 131 3.53 -4.77 10.10
CA SER A 131 3.54 -3.82 11.19
C SER A 131 2.43 -4.02 12.24
N ALA A 132 1.44 -4.89 12.00
CA ALA A 132 0.34 -5.14 12.95
C ALA A 132 -0.25 -6.56 12.82
N ASN A 133 0.45 -7.53 13.42
CA ASN A 133 0.27 -8.95 13.18
C ASN A 133 -1.14 -9.51 13.55
N GLU A 134 -1.85 -8.89 14.49
CA GLU A 134 -3.19 -9.33 14.88
C GLU A 134 -4.29 -8.58 14.10
N LEU A 135 -4.12 -7.29 13.80
CA LEU A 135 -5.12 -6.50 13.06
C LEU A 135 -5.34 -7.01 11.62
N CYS A 136 -4.33 -7.66 11.03
CA CYS A 136 -4.46 -8.27 9.71
C CYS A 136 -5.45 -9.44 9.67
N LYS A 137 -5.77 -10.04 10.83
CA LYS A 137 -6.71 -11.16 10.97
C LYS A 137 -8.17 -10.71 11.03
N LEU A 138 -8.42 -9.42 11.29
CA LEU A 138 -9.77 -8.89 11.38
C LEU A 138 -10.50 -9.03 10.04
N ARG A 139 -11.80 -9.37 10.12
CA ARG A 139 -12.66 -9.53 8.93
C ARG A 139 -12.69 -8.29 8.06
N ILE A 140 -12.65 -7.10 8.68
CA ILE A 140 -12.63 -5.83 7.95
C ILE A 140 -11.36 -5.68 7.12
N THR A 141 -10.19 -6.06 7.64
CA THR A 141 -8.91 -6.02 6.93
C THR A 141 -8.91 -6.99 5.76
N CYS A 142 -9.29 -8.25 6.00
CA CYS A 142 -9.42 -9.28 4.97
C CYS A 142 -10.35 -8.84 3.83
N ARG A 143 -11.56 -8.35 4.16
CA ARG A 143 -12.54 -7.86 3.19
C ARG A 143 -11.98 -6.70 2.37
N THR A 144 -11.23 -5.81 3.01
CA THR A 144 -10.64 -4.64 2.34
C THR A 144 -9.55 -5.05 1.36
N ILE A 145 -8.66 -5.97 1.74
CA ILE A 145 -7.66 -6.57 0.84
C ILE A 145 -8.35 -7.22 -0.35
N GLN A 146 -9.43 -7.98 -0.13
CA GLN A 146 -10.19 -8.60 -1.21
C GLN A 146 -10.80 -7.57 -2.17
N LEU A 147 -11.45 -6.55 -1.63
CA LEU A 147 -12.08 -5.51 -2.45
C LEU A 147 -11.06 -4.73 -3.28
N ILE A 148 -9.93 -4.35 -2.68
CA ILE A 148 -8.86 -3.63 -3.38
C ILE A 148 -8.23 -4.51 -4.45
N SER A 149 -7.80 -5.73 -4.11
CA SER A 149 -7.15 -6.64 -5.06
C SER A 149 -8.07 -6.97 -6.24
N THR A 150 -9.35 -7.27 -5.97
CA THR A 150 -10.36 -7.48 -7.02
C THR A 150 -10.52 -6.25 -7.91
N THR A 151 -10.65 -5.06 -7.31
CA THR A 151 -10.85 -3.81 -8.06
C THR A 151 -9.68 -3.54 -9.00
N LEU A 152 -8.44 -3.71 -8.53
CA LEU A 152 -7.25 -3.43 -9.33
C LEU A 152 -7.00 -4.52 -10.39
N VAL A 153 -7.24 -5.79 -10.09
CA VAL A 153 -7.19 -6.86 -11.10
C VAL A 153 -8.18 -6.59 -12.24
N LEU A 154 -9.40 -6.13 -11.94
CA LEU A 154 -10.40 -5.80 -12.96
C LEU A 154 -10.05 -4.56 -13.79
N LYS A 155 -9.15 -3.70 -13.30
CA LYS A 155 -8.74 -2.46 -13.95
C LYS A 155 -7.39 -2.58 -14.65
N ALA A 156 -6.68 -3.70 -14.49
CA ALA A 156 -5.35 -3.88 -15.05
C ALA A 156 -5.38 -4.03 -16.57
N ALA A 157 -4.37 -3.49 -17.26
CA ALA A 157 -4.16 -3.78 -18.68
C ALA A 157 -3.49 -5.15 -18.93
N GLN A 158 -2.98 -5.79 -17.88
CA GLN A 158 -2.29 -7.07 -17.92
C GLN A 158 -2.52 -7.88 -16.63
N ASN A 159 -1.92 -9.07 -16.56
CA ASN A 159 -1.92 -9.89 -15.35
C ASN A 159 -1.30 -9.14 -14.16
N LEU A 160 -2.07 -9.05 -13.07
CA LEU A 160 -1.68 -8.38 -11.84
C LEU A 160 -1.49 -9.44 -10.75
N ARG A 161 -0.23 -9.60 -10.33
CA ARG A 161 0.12 -10.47 -9.22
C ARG A 161 -0.06 -9.73 -7.91
N CYS A 162 -0.88 -10.28 -7.03
CA CYS A 162 -1.13 -9.71 -5.72
C CYS A 162 -0.40 -10.56 -4.67
N TRP A 163 0.14 -9.91 -3.64
CA TRP A 163 0.90 -10.55 -2.56
C TRP A 163 0.47 -10.01 -1.20
N ILE A 164 0.60 -10.84 -0.17
CA ILE A 164 0.57 -10.41 1.23
C ILE A 164 1.96 -10.62 1.81
N GLN A 165 2.56 -9.56 2.34
CA GLN A 165 3.87 -9.58 3.00
C GLN A 165 3.71 -9.39 4.51
N GLY A 166 4.61 -9.96 5.32
CA GLY A 166 4.61 -9.75 6.77
C GLY A 166 3.81 -10.77 7.58
N ALA A 167 3.19 -11.74 6.91
CA ALA A 167 2.38 -12.80 7.52
C ALA A 167 3.20 -13.94 8.20
N GLY A 168 4.54 -13.88 8.14
CA GLY A 168 5.41 -15.05 8.34
C GLY A 168 5.57 -15.56 9.77
N ASN A 169 5.29 -14.75 10.79
CA ASN A 169 5.42 -15.16 12.20
C ASN A 169 4.10 -15.63 12.81
N SER A 170 3.02 -15.68 12.03
CA SER A 170 1.70 -16.12 12.47
C SER A 170 1.44 -17.54 12.01
N ASN A 171 0.78 -18.33 12.87
CA ASN A 171 0.40 -19.72 12.60
C ASN A 171 -0.14 -19.88 11.16
N HIS A 172 0.46 -20.76 10.35
CA HIS A 172 0.10 -20.96 8.94
C HIS A 172 -1.41 -21.14 8.71
N MET A 173 -2.12 -21.72 9.68
CA MET A 173 -3.57 -21.92 9.64
C MET A 173 -4.36 -20.60 9.81
N GLN A 174 -3.90 -19.68 10.65
CA GLN A 174 -4.56 -18.39 10.91
C GLN A 174 -4.42 -17.44 9.72
N MET A 175 -3.30 -17.50 9.00
CA MET A 175 -3.06 -16.64 7.83
C MET A 175 -3.70 -17.15 6.54
N ARG A 176 -4.21 -18.40 6.50
CA ARG A 176 -4.94 -18.92 5.33
C ARG A 176 -6.13 -18.03 4.96
N HIS A 177 -6.82 -17.46 5.95
CA HIS A 177 -7.98 -16.60 5.70
C HIS A 177 -7.60 -15.28 5.02
N VAL A 178 -6.48 -14.68 5.42
CA VAL A 178 -5.96 -13.45 4.80
C VAL A 178 -5.49 -13.74 3.37
N HIS A 179 -4.75 -14.83 3.15
CA HIS A 179 -4.32 -15.24 1.81
C HIS A 179 -5.48 -15.61 0.88
N LYS A 180 -6.53 -16.27 1.40
CA LYS A 180 -7.76 -16.54 0.64
C LYS A 180 -8.52 -15.28 0.25
N SER A 181 -8.29 -14.15 0.93
CA SER A 181 -8.90 -12.88 0.60
C SER A 181 -8.24 -12.21 -0.61
N LEU A 182 -7.07 -12.68 -1.04
CA LEU A 182 -6.30 -12.09 -2.13
C LEU A 182 -6.82 -12.58 -3.48
N VAL A 183 -7.02 -11.64 -4.42
CA VAL A 183 -7.36 -11.95 -5.80
C VAL A 183 -6.20 -11.54 -6.72
N SER A 184 -5.73 -12.46 -7.55
CA SER A 184 -4.67 -12.24 -8.55
C SER A 184 -5.02 -12.94 -9.87
N ARG A 185 -4.47 -12.46 -10.99
CA ARG A 185 -4.56 -13.10 -12.32
C ARG A 185 -3.21 -13.07 -13.01
#